data_AF-A0A536KA70-F1
#
_entry.id   AF-A0A536KA70-F1
#
_cell.length_a   1.000
_cell.length_b   1.000
_cell.length_c   1.000
_cell.angle_alpha   90.00
_cell.angle_beta   90.00
_cell.angle_gamma   90.00
#
_symmetry.space_group_name_H-M   'P 1'
#
loop_
_entity.id
_entity.type
_entity.pdbx_description
1 polymer ?
#
loop_
_entity_poly.entity_id
_entity_poly.type
_entity_poly.pdbx_seq_one_letter_code
_entity_poly.pdbx_strand_id
1 'polypeptide(L)'
;MVANSRFGRLVVGALFGCLPLFASLPAQAAGEVGHGPHHDLARGRSAASASATASSLQLQSGGGPVLTSPSVYLSFWGSPNSSARTYLESFFSAVGGSGWQNVATQYCSNAPVGATSCAAGSTFAGNPTAEWKGSWVDTTAVPSSPVDADIDSAAQRAIAHFGYHAGAVYFV
;
A
#
# COMPACT_ATOMS: atom_id res chain seq x y z
N MET A 1 31.60 -4.14 -66.43
CA MET A 1 31.01 -5.50 -66.35
C MET A 1 29.58 -5.31 -65.86
N VAL A 2 28.58 -5.15 -66.73
CA VAL A 2 27.91 -6.14 -67.59
C VAL A 2 27.23 -7.26 -66.78
N ALA A 3 25.89 -7.18 -66.76
CA ALA A 3 24.87 -8.25 -66.78
C ALA A 3 24.91 -9.33 -65.66
N ASN A 4 23.83 -9.97 -65.25
CA ASN A 4 22.66 -10.36 -66.00
C ASN A 4 21.51 -10.74 -65.07
N SER A 5 20.31 -10.44 -65.53
CA SER A 5 19.04 -10.80 -64.93
C SER A 5 18.66 -12.27 -65.20
N ARG A 6 17.64 -12.76 -64.48
CA ARG A 6 16.38 -13.37 -64.99
C ARG A 6 16.02 -14.78 -64.49
N PHE A 7 14.68 -14.93 -64.39
CA PHE A 7 13.85 -16.15 -64.48
C PHE A 7 13.89 -17.10 -63.27
N GLY A 8 12.80 -17.48 -62.60
CA GLY A 8 11.39 -17.53 -62.99
C GLY A 8 10.98 -18.97 -63.35
N ARG A 9 10.04 -19.54 -62.57
CA ARG A 9 9.05 -20.62 -62.84
C ARG A 9 9.11 -21.88 -61.96
N LEU A 10 8.19 -21.91 -60.99
CA LEU A 10 7.11 -22.88 -60.75
C LEU A 10 7.13 -24.27 -61.44
N VAL A 11 7.11 -25.36 -60.63
CA VAL A 11 6.48 -26.69 -60.86
C VAL A 11 6.25 -27.32 -59.45
N VAL A 12 5.07 -27.27 -58.82
CA VAL A 12 3.93 -28.23 -58.77
C VAL A 12 4.28 -29.73 -58.60
N GLY A 13 3.84 -30.31 -57.48
CA GLY A 13 3.75 -31.77 -57.21
C GLY A 13 3.78 -32.05 -55.70
N ALA A 14 2.67 -31.95 -54.95
CA ALA A 14 1.58 -32.91 -54.75
C ALA A 14 1.82 -33.92 -53.59
N LEU A 15 0.87 -33.88 -52.64
CA LEU A 15 0.35 -34.91 -51.72
C LEU A 15 0.85 -34.98 -50.25
N PHE A 16 -0.17 -35.23 -49.39
CA PHE A 16 -0.19 -35.48 -47.94
C PHE A 16 0.04 -34.23 -47.07
N GLY A 17 -0.92 -33.68 -46.32
CA GLY A 17 -2.15 -34.23 -45.76
C GLY A 17 -2.14 -33.95 -44.25
N CYS A 18 -2.78 -32.86 -43.80
CA CYS A 18 -3.41 -32.73 -42.49
C CYS A 18 -3.99 -31.33 -42.34
N LEU A 19 -5.30 -31.19 -42.53
CA LEU A 19 -6.06 -30.09 -41.95
C LEU A 19 -6.16 -30.34 -40.44
N PRO A 20 -5.68 -29.46 -39.55
CA PRO A 20 -6.29 -29.37 -38.23
C PRO A 20 -7.59 -28.60 -38.39
N LEU A 21 -8.67 -29.37 -38.44
CA LEU A 21 -10.02 -28.92 -38.14
C LEU A 21 -9.97 -28.27 -36.75
N PHE A 22 -10.15 -26.95 -36.66
CA PHE A 22 -10.36 -26.27 -35.38
C PHE A 22 -11.73 -26.69 -34.85
N ALA A 23 -11.76 -27.81 -34.12
CA ALA A 23 -12.88 -28.21 -33.31
C ALA A 23 -12.97 -27.25 -32.12
N SER A 24 -13.98 -26.39 -32.15
CA SER A 24 -14.41 -25.56 -31.03
C SER A 24 -14.81 -26.45 -29.85
N LEU A 25 -13.91 -26.56 -28.87
CA LEU A 25 -14.21 -27.12 -27.55
C LEU A 25 -14.97 -26.08 -26.73
N PRO A 26 -16.05 -26.45 -26.00
CA PRO A 26 -16.68 -25.54 -25.06
C PRO A 26 -15.68 -25.22 -23.93
N ALA A 27 -15.54 -23.94 -23.62
CA ALA A 27 -14.82 -23.48 -22.45
C ALA A 27 -15.58 -23.95 -21.20
N GLN A 28 -15.09 -25.02 -20.58
CA GLN A 28 -15.55 -25.47 -19.28
C GLN A 28 -15.05 -24.44 -18.25
N ALA A 29 -15.97 -23.63 -17.72
CA ALA A 29 -15.69 -22.71 -16.61
C ALA A 29 -15.22 -23.55 -15.41
N ALA A 30 -13.96 -23.34 -15.00
CA ALA A 30 -13.48 -23.86 -13.72
C ALA A 30 -14.26 -23.16 -12.61
N GLY A 31 -15.00 -23.94 -11.82
CA GLY A 31 -15.76 -23.45 -10.67
C GLY A 31 -14.83 -22.76 -9.69
N GLU A 32 -15.19 -21.53 -9.32
CA GLU A 32 -14.52 -20.75 -8.29
C GLU A 32 -14.72 -21.47 -6.94
N VAL A 33 -13.61 -21.84 -6.30
CA VAL A 33 -13.63 -22.38 -4.94
C VAL A 33 -14.07 -21.23 -4.02
N GLY A 34 -15.21 -21.41 -3.34
CA GLY A 34 -15.84 -20.37 -2.53
C GLY A 34 -14.89 -19.80 -1.48
N HIS A 35 -14.56 -18.52 -1.62
CA HIS A 35 -13.93 -17.73 -0.57
C HIS A 35 -14.96 -17.50 0.53
N GLY A 36 -14.62 -17.87 1.77
CA GLY A 36 -15.46 -17.65 2.94
C GLY A 36 -15.82 -16.17 3.13
N PRO A 37 -16.84 -15.86 3.95
CA PRO A 37 -17.44 -14.53 4.01
C PRO A 37 -16.40 -13.46 4.34
N HIS A 38 -16.12 -12.61 3.35
CA HIS A 38 -15.54 -11.30 3.59
C HIS A 38 -16.53 -10.56 4.50
N HIS A 39 -16.07 -9.98 5.59
CA HIS A 39 -16.92 -9.11 6.43
C HIS A 39 -17.29 -7.87 5.60
N ASP A 40 -18.42 -7.95 4.90
CA ASP A 40 -19.07 -6.84 4.21
C ASP A 40 -19.42 -5.78 5.27
N LEU A 41 -18.63 -4.71 5.34
CA LEU A 41 -19.00 -3.52 6.08
C LEU A 41 -20.23 -2.89 5.39
N ALA A 42 -21.40 -3.19 5.95
CA ALA A 42 -22.65 -2.44 5.92
C ALA A 42 -23.27 -2.14 4.54
N ARG A 43 -24.16 -3.04 4.09
CA ARG A 43 -25.35 -2.64 3.32
C ARG A 43 -26.39 -2.03 4.25
N GLY A 44 -26.77 -0.78 4.00
CA GLY A 44 -28.14 -0.32 4.23
C GLY A 44 -28.34 0.78 5.28
N ARG A 45 -28.09 2.03 4.89
CA ARG A 45 -29.04 3.12 5.18
C ARG A 45 -29.27 3.88 3.89
N SER A 46 -30.51 3.84 3.40
CA SER A 46 -30.95 4.58 2.22
C SER A 46 -30.62 6.06 2.38
N ALA A 47 -29.88 6.60 1.42
CA ALA A 47 -29.53 8.00 1.37
C ALA A 47 -30.81 8.84 1.23
N ALA A 48 -31.25 9.45 2.32
CA ALA A 48 -31.89 10.75 2.18
C ALA A 48 -30.80 11.66 1.59
N SER A 49 -31.04 12.24 0.41
CA SER A 49 -30.18 13.26 -0.18
C SER A 49 -30.24 14.53 0.67
N ALA A 50 -29.66 14.49 1.86
CA ALA A 50 -29.07 15.67 2.44
C ALA A 50 -27.92 16.03 1.49
N SER A 51 -28.06 17.16 0.80
CA SER A 51 -26.91 17.81 0.20
C SER A 51 -26.01 18.19 1.38
N ALA A 52 -25.15 17.25 1.77
CA ALA A 52 -24.06 17.52 2.67
C ALA A 52 -23.25 18.59 1.95
N THR A 53 -23.36 19.83 2.39
CA THR A 53 -22.34 20.82 2.13
C THR A 53 -21.03 20.09 2.41
N ALA A 54 -20.20 19.94 1.37
CA ALA A 54 -18.91 19.29 1.49
C ALA A 54 -18.08 20.16 2.43
N SER A 55 -18.27 20.01 3.74
CA SER A 55 -17.28 20.33 4.73
C SER A 55 -16.03 19.65 4.22
N SER A 56 -15.03 20.45 3.86
CA SER A 56 -13.84 20.02 3.14
C SER A 56 -13.38 18.67 3.67
N LEU A 57 -13.64 17.59 2.93
CA LEU A 57 -13.20 16.22 3.25
C LEU A 57 -11.67 16.07 3.11
N GLN A 58 -10.97 17.20 3.16
CA GLN A 58 -9.55 17.33 3.05
C GLN A 58 -8.94 17.00 4.40
N LEU A 59 -7.95 16.13 4.36
CA LEU A 59 -7.08 15.85 5.48
C LEU A 59 -6.55 17.18 6.04
N GLN A 60 -6.86 17.47 7.30
CA GLN A 60 -6.36 18.65 7.98
C GLN A 60 -4.92 18.38 8.44
N SER A 61 -3.99 19.27 8.11
CA SER A 61 -2.62 19.18 8.62
C SER A 61 -2.56 19.73 10.04
N GLY A 62 -2.01 18.95 10.97
CA GLY A 62 -1.74 19.37 12.35
C GLY A 62 -0.44 20.17 12.52
N GLY A 63 0.25 20.55 11.43
CA GLY A 63 1.48 21.34 11.46
C GLY A 63 2.78 20.55 11.60
N GLY A 64 2.73 19.21 11.58
CA GLY A 64 3.92 18.35 11.57
C GLY A 64 4.64 18.32 10.20
N PRO A 65 5.90 17.86 10.15
CA PRO A 65 6.63 17.72 8.90
C PRO A 65 6.02 16.63 8.02
N VAL A 66 6.07 16.85 6.71
CA VAL A 66 5.78 15.78 5.74
C VAL A 66 6.97 14.83 5.67
N LEU A 67 6.70 13.54 5.80
CA LEU A 67 7.73 12.50 5.79
C LEU A 67 8.08 12.13 4.35
N THR A 68 9.23 12.58 3.87
CA THR A 68 9.73 12.32 2.51
C THR A 68 10.38 10.94 2.35
N SER A 69 10.84 10.34 3.46
CA SER A 69 11.40 9.00 3.51
C SER A 69 11.15 8.42 4.91
N PRO A 70 9.91 8.05 5.24
CA PRO A 70 9.55 7.55 6.56
C PRO A 70 10.34 6.29 6.94
N SER A 71 10.64 6.19 8.24
CA SER A 71 11.13 4.97 8.89
C SER A 71 10.16 4.58 10.00
N VAL A 72 9.79 3.32 10.07
CA VAL A 72 8.79 2.82 11.02
C VAL A 72 9.43 1.88 12.03
N TYR A 73 9.17 2.14 13.31
CA TYR A 73 9.54 1.30 14.43
C TYR A 73 8.29 0.89 15.21
N LEU A 74 8.22 -0.38 15.62
CA LEU A 74 7.09 -0.93 16.37
C LEU A 74 7.52 -1.24 17.80
N SER A 75 6.93 -0.56 18.78
CA SER A 75 7.11 -0.85 20.20
C SER A 75 5.85 -1.52 20.74
N PHE A 76 5.91 -2.82 20.97
CA PHE A 76 4.81 -3.56 21.56
C PHE A 76 4.82 -3.42 23.08
N TRP A 77 4.01 -2.49 23.61
CA TRP A 77 3.98 -2.21 25.05
C TRP A 77 3.20 -3.27 25.83
N GLY A 78 3.85 -3.83 26.85
CA GLY A 78 3.33 -4.86 27.74
C GLY A 78 3.54 -6.27 27.19
N SER A 79 2.44 -7.02 27.12
CA SER A 79 2.42 -8.43 26.68
C SER A 79 1.60 -8.55 25.40
N PRO A 80 2.20 -8.31 24.22
CA PRO A 80 1.46 -8.32 22.97
C PRO A 80 0.93 -9.72 22.65
N ASN A 81 -0.25 -9.75 22.03
CA ASN A 81 -0.73 -10.96 21.37
C ASN A 81 0.21 -11.31 20.20
N SER A 82 0.72 -12.54 20.17
CA SER A 82 1.69 -12.99 19.16
C SER A 82 1.18 -12.83 17.72
N SER A 83 -0.10 -13.11 17.48
CA SER A 83 -0.70 -12.97 16.14
C SER A 83 -0.82 -11.52 15.70
N ALA A 84 -1.19 -10.62 16.61
CA ALA A 84 -1.24 -9.19 16.34
C ALA A 84 0.16 -8.62 16.01
N ARG A 85 1.18 -9.04 16.77
CA ARG A 85 2.57 -8.68 16.48
C ARG A 85 3.00 -9.12 15.09
N THR A 86 2.83 -10.41 14.78
CA THR A 86 3.21 -10.96 13.47
C THR A 86 2.45 -10.29 12.34
N TYR A 87 1.16 -10.00 12.52
CA TYR A 87 0.38 -9.26 11.53
C TYR A 87 0.95 -7.87 11.26
N LEU A 88 1.25 -7.10 12.31
CA LEU A 88 1.78 -5.75 12.17
C LEU A 88 3.19 -5.74 11.56
N GLU A 89 4.07 -6.63 12.01
CA GLU A 89 5.41 -6.79 11.42
C GLU A 89 5.32 -7.19 9.94
N SER A 90 4.43 -8.12 9.60
CA SER A 90 4.20 -8.52 8.21
C SER A 90 3.66 -7.37 7.37
N PHE A 91 2.72 -6.59 7.90
CA PHE A 91 2.17 -5.43 7.20
C PHE A 91 3.26 -4.41 6.89
N PHE A 92 4.02 -3.96 7.89
CA PHE A 92 5.06 -2.93 7.70
C PHE A 92 6.26 -3.42 6.89
N SER A 93 6.53 -4.73 6.87
CA SER A 93 7.55 -5.29 5.98
C SER A 93 7.20 -5.18 4.49
N ALA A 94 5.90 -5.08 4.16
CA ALA A 94 5.41 -5.13 2.77
C ALA A 94 4.81 -3.82 2.27
N VAL A 95 4.35 -2.94 3.16
CA VAL A 95 3.58 -1.75 2.78
C VAL A 95 4.45 -0.65 2.16
N GLY A 96 5.69 -0.49 2.61
CA GLY A 96 6.63 0.49 2.05
C GLY A 96 6.98 0.18 0.59
N GLY A 97 6.81 1.18 -0.28
CA GLY A 97 6.97 1.05 -1.73
C GLY A 97 5.79 0.36 -2.44
N SER A 98 4.75 -0.04 -1.69
CA SER A 98 3.58 -0.69 -2.28
C SER A 98 2.71 0.29 -3.07
N GLY A 99 1.97 -0.23 -4.06
CA GLY A 99 1.01 0.57 -4.83
C GLY A 99 -0.12 1.14 -3.97
N TRP A 100 -0.48 0.47 -2.86
CA TRP A 100 -1.47 0.96 -1.91
C TRP A 100 -0.97 2.22 -1.17
N GLN A 101 0.29 2.20 -0.72
CA GLN A 101 0.89 3.32 0.01
C GLN A 101 1.19 4.53 -0.88
N ASN A 102 1.14 4.40 -2.22
CA ASN A 102 1.28 5.54 -3.14
C ASN A 102 0.24 6.62 -2.93
N VAL A 103 -0.88 6.35 -2.25
CA VAL A 103 -1.84 7.41 -1.89
C VAL A 103 -1.17 8.54 -1.09
N ALA A 104 -0.17 8.23 -0.27
CA ALA A 104 0.54 9.21 0.55
C ALA A 104 1.33 10.22 -0.30
N THR A 105 1.86 9.81 -1.45
CA THR A 105 2.73 10.66 -2.30
C THR A 105 1.99 11.81 -2.97
N GLN A 106 0.67 11.87 -2.82
CA GLN A 106 -0.16 12.99 -3.29
C GLN A 106 -0.13 14.20 -2.35
N TYR A 107 0.37 14.04 -1.12
CA TYR A 107 0.43 15.11 -0.12
C TYR A 107 1.83 15.72 -0.04
N CYS A 108 1.91 17.01 0.29
CA CYS A 108 3.16 17.75 0.32
C CYS A 108 3.26 18.71 1.51
N SER A 109 4.50 19.09 1.84
CA SER A 109 4.80 20.08 2.87
C SER A 109 4.35 21.47 2.43
N ASN A 110 3.98 22.30 3.41
CA ASN A 110 3.73 23.74 3.22
C ASN A 110 2.62 24.05 2.21
N ALA A 111 1.68 23.12 1.98
CA ALA A 111 0.45 23.44 1.28
C ALA A 111 -0.34 24.49 2.09
N PRO A 112 -0.79 25.60 1.48
CA PRO A 112 -1.64 26.57 2.18
C PRO A 112 -2.89 25.91 2.76
N VAL A 113 -3.37 26.41 3.90
CA VAL A 113 -4.63 25.93 4.48
C VAL A 113 -5.76 26.12 3.45
N GLY A 114 -6.53 25.06 3.21
CA GLY A 114 -7.59 25.04 2.20
C GLY A 114 -7.12 24.76 0.78
N ALA A 115 -5.82 24.55 0.54
CA ALA A 115 -5.33 24.12 -0.76
C ALA A 115 -5.85 22.71 -1.11
N THR A 116 -6.25 22.53 -2.38
CA THR A 116 -6.69 21.25 -2.94
C THR A 116 -5.62 20.54 -3.75
N SER A 117 -4.48 21.19 -3.95
CA SER A 117 -3.35 20.67 -4.71
C SER A 117 -2.03 21.19 -4.17
N CYS A 118 -0.96 20.47 -4.50
CA CYS A 118 0.41 20.87 -4.21
C CYS A 118 0.94 21.81 -5.29
N ALA A 119 1.67 22.84 -4.89
CA ALA A 119 2.33 23.74 -5.83
C ALA A 119 3.49 23.02 -6.54
N ALA A 120 3.87 23.51 -7.72
CA ALA A 120 5.07 23.04 -8.38
C ALA A 120 6.30 23.30 -7.50
N GLY A 121 7.17 22.30 -7.37
CA GLY A 121 8.37 22.37 -6.51
C GLY A 121 8.13 22.09 -5.03
N SER A 122 6.89 21.76 -4.61
CA SER A 122 6.63 21.31 -3.24
C SER A 122 7.38 20.01 -2.91
N THR A 123 7.72 19.83 -1.64
CA THR A 123 8.28 18.58 -1.12
C THR A 123 7.14 17.61 -0.78
N PHE A 124 7.08 16.48 -1.47
CA PHE A 124 6.03 15.48 -1.31
C PHE A 124 6.36 14.42 -0.26
N ALA A 125 5.35 13.79 0.31
CA ALA A 125 5.53 12.62 1.14
C ALA A 125 6.13 11.46 0.31
N GLY A 126 6.93 10.64 0.97
CA GLY A 126 7.58 9.49 0.36
C GLY A 126 6.78 8.21 0.48
N ASN A 127 7.13 7.26 -0.38
CA ASN A 127 6.77 5.85 -0.26
C ASN A 127 8.02 4.98 -0.50
N PRO A 128 9.03 5.05 0.39
CA PRO A 128 10.25 4.28 0.23
C PRO A 128 9.97 2.79 0.45
N THR A 129 10.73 1.93 -0.23
CA THR A 129 10.78 0.51 0.13
C THR A 129 11.47 0.33 1.49
N ALA A 130 11.16 -0.78 2.17
CA ALA A 130 11.76 -1.14 3.45
C ALA A 130 11.65 -0.03 4.52
N GLU A 131 10.48 0.60 4.64
CA GLU A 131 10.22 1.60 5.67
C GLU A 131 10.30 1.02 7.09
N TRP A 132 9.97 -0.26 7.28
CA TRP A 132 10.11 -0.94 8.57
C TRP A 132 11.57 -1.14 8.96
N LYS A 133 11.94 -0.66 10.15
CA LYS A 133 13.31 -0.69 10.67
C LYS A 133 13.50 -1.62 11.87
N GLY A 134 12.43 -2.05 12.51
CA GLY A 134 12.49 -3.04 13.59
C GLY A 134 11.31 -3.01 14.53
N SER A 135 11.29 -4.00 15.44
CA SER A 135 10.32 -4.09 16.52
C SER A 135 10.99 -4.37 17.86
N TRP A 136 10.30 -4.00 18.93
CA TRP A 136 10.71 -4.21 20.31
C TRP A 136 9.50 -4.56 21.16
N VAL A 137 9.67 -5.44 22.15
CA VAL A 137 8.66 -5.69 23.17
C VAL A 137 9.07 -4.94 24.43
N ASP A 138 8.35 -3.86 24.73
CA ASP A 138 8.51 -3.09 25.96
C ASP A 138 7.80 -3.81 27.10
N THR A 139 8.55 -4.52 27.95
CA THR A 139 8.00 -5.31 29.06
C THR A 139 7.57 -4.47 30.26
N THR A 140 7.63 -3.14 30.17
CA THR A 140 7.11 -2.24 31.21
C THR A 140 5.62 -2.49 31.43
N ALA A 141 5.19 -2.55 32.70
CA ALA A 141 3.80 -2.82 33.03
C ALA A 141 2.84 -1.78 32.43
N VAL A 142 1.75 -2.26 31.83
CA VAL A 142 0.67 -1.42 31.31
C VAL A 142 -0.31 -1.14 32.46
N PRO A 143 -0.62 0.13 32.78
CA PRO A 143 -1.65 0.47 33.77
C PRO A 143 -3.00 -0.14 33.40
N SER A 144 -3.82 -0.46 34.41
CA SER A 144 -5.19 -0.98 34.18
C SER A 144 -6.12 0.05 33.53
N SER A 145 -5.75 1.33 33.56
CA SER A 145 -6.46 2.43 32.89
C SER A 145 -5.43 3.42 32.37
N PRO A 146 -4.83 3.16 31.19
CA PRO A 146 -3.82 4.03 30.61
C PRO A 146 -4.38 5.42 30.32
N VAL A 147 -3.58 6.45 30.57
CA VAL A 147 -3.83 7.84 30.16
C VAL A 147 -2.81 8.29 29.13
N ASP A 148 -3.03 9.45 28.50
CA ASP A 148 -2.13 9.98 27.48
C ASP A 148 -0.67 10.09 27.96
N ALA A 149 -0.45 10.49 29.22
CA ALA A 149 0.89 10.56 29.81
C ALA A 149 1.61 9.21 29.88
N ASP A 150 0.87 8.09 30.00
CA ASP A 150 1.47 6.76 29.98
C ASP A 150 1.91 6.37 28.57
N ILE A 151 1.10 6.75 27.55
CA ILE A 151 1.42 6.54 26.13
C ILE A 151 2.62 7.39 25.73
N ASP A 152 2.69 8.65 26.16
CA ASP A 152 3.85 9.52 25.96
C ASP A 152 5.11 8.91 26.58
N SER A 153 4.99 8.37 27.79
CA SER A 153 6.10 7.69 28.46
C SER A 153 6.55 6.44 27.70
N ALA A 154 5.61 5.65 27.16
CA ALA A 154 5.91 4.50 26.34
C ALA A 154 6.56 4.88 25.00
N ALA A 155 6.12 5.96 24.36
CA ALA A 155 6.75 6.52 23.17
C ALA A 155 8.18 7.00 23.44
N GLN A 156 8.42 7.65 24.58
CA GLN A 156 9.77 8.05 24.99
C GLN A 156 10.68 6.84 25.21
N ARG A 157 10.18 5.75 25.80
CA ARG A 157 10.95 4.51 25.94
C ARG A 157 11.27 3.89 24.59
N ALA A 158 10.32 3.88 23.64
CA ALA A 158 10.56 3.41 22.28
C ALA A 158 11.67 4.22 21.59
N ILE A 159 11.61 5.56 21.67
CA ILE A 159 12.66 6.45 21.14
C ILE A 159 14.01 6.17 21.81
N ALA A 160 14.03 5.99 23.13
CA ALA A 160 15.25 5.66 23.86
C ALA A 160 15.83 4.30 23.45
N HIS A 161 14.98 3.31 23.16
CA HIS A 161 15.40 1.97 22.74
C HIS A 161 15.97 1.97 21.32
N PHE A 162 15.27 2.55 20.35
CA PHE A 162 15.65 2.55 18.93
C PHE A 162 16.63 3.66 18.54
N GLY A 163 16.81 4.65 19.41
CA GLY A 163 17.44 5.92 19.09
C GLY A 163 16.48 6.86 18.35
N TYR A 164 16.68 8.17 18.52
CA TYR A 164 15.92 9.18 17.78
C TYR A 164 16.41 9.27 16.34
N HIS A 165 15.47 9.12 15.40
CA HIS A 165 15.71 9.28 13.97
C HIS A 165 14.76 10.34 13.43
N ALA A 166 15.31 11.37 12.78
CA ALA A 166 14.49 12.41 12.17
C ALA A 166 13.61 11.80 11.06
N GLY A 167 12.30 12.09 11.12
CA GLY A 167 11.34 11.55 10.17
C GLY A 167 10.95 10.07 10.39
N ALA A 168 11.28 9.51 11.56
CA ALA A 168 10.75 8.22 11.97
C ALA A 168 9.40 8.33 12.68
N VAL A 169 8.61 7.26 12.57
CA VAL A 169 7.35 7.05 13.27
C VAL A 169 7.54 5.87 14.22
N TYR A 170 7.26 6.09 15.49
CA TYR A 170 7.29 5.07 16.53
C TYR A 170 5.86 4.73 16.90
N PHE A 171 5.41 3.52 16.58
CA PHE A 171 4.11 3.01 17.00
C PHE A 171 4.26 2.36 18.38
N VAL A 172 3.30 2.64 19.27
CA VAL A 172 3.23 2.13 20.65
C VAL A 172 1.88 1.44 20.85
#